data_AF-A0A0A6F2M5-F1
#
_entry.id   AF-A0A0A6F2M5-F1
#
_cell.length_a   1.000
_cell.length_b   1.000
_cell.length_c   1.000
_cell.angle_alpha   90.00
_cell.angle_beta   90.00
_cell.angle_gamma   90.00
#
_symmetry.space_group_name_H-M   'P 1'
#
loop_
_entity.id
_entity.type
_entity.pdbx_description
1 polymer ?
#
loop_
_entity_poly.entity_id
_entity_poly.type
_entity_poly.pdbx_seq_one_letter_code
_entity_poly.pdbx_strand_id
1 'polypeptide(L)'
;MGWLWLGIIAVGAFALLAVLRVDRLLWSMVAAALMLGAAGYALQGEPELAGHPVVTGTTITPDDGSMIELRDKMLERYTGAAAYLVAADAMTRIGERRAAVKVLLGGIRVAPKSLVLWTGLANALAAHDGDQVSPPALFAFQQAMRIAPRHPAPPFFLGLAYVRSGNFAAGRPYWARALALTPKSVSYHDEIAVRLALLDQVMAAQDAPPAS
;
A
#
# COMPACT_ATOMS: atom_id res chain seq x y z
N MET A 1 10.80 17.65 -20.84
CA MET A 1 9.87 18.80 -20.83
C MET A 1 10.13 19.83 -19.72
N GLY A 2 10.86 19.52 -18.63
CA GLY A 2 11.08 20.45 -17.51
C GLY A 2 11.88 21.73 -17.83
N TRP A 3 12.84 21.67 -18.75
CA TRP A 3 13.64 22.83 -19.17
C TRP A 3 12.81 23.95 -19.82
N LEU A 4 11.75 23.60 -20.56
CA LEU A 4 10.85 24.58 -21.17
C LEU A 4 10.07 25.37 -20.11
N TRP A 5 9.56 24.70 -19.08
CA TRP A 5 8.85 25.34 -17.98
C TRP A 5 9.75 26.22 -17.13
N LEU A 6 11.00 25.79 -16.90
CA LEU A 6 11.98 26.58 -16.16
C LEU A 6 12.34 27.88 -16.91
N GLY A 7 12.44 27.82 -18.24
CA GLY A 7 12.60 29.01 -19.09
C GLY A 7 11.41 29.98 -19.01
N ILE A 8 10.17 29.46 -19.05
CA ILE A 8 8.96 30.28 -18.92
C ILE A 8 8.91 31.01 -17.57
N ILE A 9 9.23 30.31 -16.48
CA ILE A 9 9.26 30.90 -15.13
C ILE A 9 10.31 32.00 -15.03
N ALA A 10 11.51 31.77 -15.60
CA ALA A 10 12.56 32.78 -15.60
C ALA A 10 12.13 34.05 -16.35
N VAL A 11 11.59 33.92 -17.56
CA VAL A 11 11.09 35.05 -18.35
C VAL A 11 9.96 35.79 -17.62
N GLY A 12 9.02 35.05 -17.01
CA GLY A 12 7.93 35.63 -16.22
C GLY A 12 8.42 36.42 -15.01
N ALA A 13 9.43 35.91 -14.29
CA ALA A 13 10.01 36.60 -13.14
C ALA A 13 10.68 37.93 -13.55
N PHE A 14 11.45 37.95 -14.63
CA PHE A 14 12.08 39.18 -15.14
C PHE A 14 11.06 40.18 -15.71
N ALA A 15 10.02 39.70 -16.38
CA ALA A 15 8.94 40.56 -16.86
C ALA A 15 8.20 41.24 -15.69
N LEU A 16 7.94 40.50 -14.60
CA LEU A 16 7.30 41.05 -13.40
C LEU A 16 8.17 42.14 -12.74
N LEU A 17 9.48 41.91 -12.61
CA LEU A 17 10.42 42.90 -12.07
C LEU A 17 10.47 44.18 -12.93
N ALA A 18 10.39 44.03 -14.25
CA ALA A 18 10.36 45.15 -15.18
C ALA A 18 9.05 45.96 -15.07
N VAL A 19 7.90 45.29 -14.97
CA VAL A 19 6.59 45.93 -14.80
C VAL A 19 6.50 46.67 -13.45
N LEU A 20 7.05 46.09 -12.40
CA LEU A 20 7.07 46.68 -11.05
C LEU A 20 8.17 47.73 -10.85
N ARG A 21 8.97 48.04 -11.88
CA ARG A 21 10.10 48.99 -11.86
C ARG A 21 11.06 48.77 -10.68
N VAL A 22 11.35 47.51 -10.38
CA VAL A 22 12.20 47.12 -9.26
C VAL A 22 13.66 47.48 -9.54
N ASP A 23 14.38 47.96 -8.53
CA ASP A 23 15.80 48.34 -8.62
C ASP A 23 16.68 47.25 -9.21
N ARG A 24 17.61 47.64 -10.09
CA ARG A 24 18.51 46.73 -10.81
C ARG A 24 19.38 45.85 -9.91
N LEU A 25 19.56 46.25 -8.65
CA LEU A 25 20.26 45.45 -7.63
C LEU A 25 19.49 44.18 -7.27
N LEU A 26 18.15 44.20 -7.29
CA LEU A 26 17.32 43.03 -6.96
C LEU A 26 17.22 42.03 -8.13
N TRP A 27 17.53 42.47 -9.34
CA TRP A 27 17.56 41.62 -10.53
C TRP A 27 18.66 40.56 -10.44
N SER A 28 19.82 40.92 -9.90
CA SER A 28 20.92 39.97 -9.71
C SER A 28 20.61 38.93 -8.64
N MET A 29 19.86 39.30 -7.58
CA MET A 29 19.40 38.34 -6.57
C MET A 29 18.40 37.33 -7.15
N VAL A 30 17.43 37.78 -7.95
CA VAL A 30 16.47 36.89 -8.62
C VAL A 30 17.16 36.00 -9.65
N ALA A 31 18.12 36.55 -10.41
CA ALA A 31 18.95 35.78 -11.32
C ALA A 31 19.73 34.67 -10.59
N ALA A 32 20.37 35.00 -9.47
CA ALA A 32 21.13 34.05 -8.67
C ALA A 32 20.24 32.96 -8.06
N ALA A 33 19.05 33.31 -7.56
CA ALA A 33 18.09 32.36 -7.02
C ALA A 33 17.56 31.39 -8.10
N LEU A 34 17.26 31.91 -9.30
CA LEU A 34 16.85 31.09 -10.44
C LEU A 34 17.96 30.15 -10.90
N MET A 35 19.21 30.64 -10.95
CA MET A 35 20.37 29.82 -11.30
C MET A 35 20.64 28.73 -10.27
N LEU A 36 20.51 29.04 -8.97
CA LEU A 36 20.63 28.05 -7.91
C LEU A 36 19.52 26.99 -7.98
N GLY A 37 18.28 27.42 -8.27
CA GLY A 37 17.15 26.51 -8.50
C GLY A 37 17.35 25.63 -9.73
N ALA A 38 17.88 26.19 -10.82
CA ALA A 38 18.21 25.45 -12.04
C ALA A 38 19.35 24.45 -11.82
N ALA A 39 20.39 24.84 -11.07
CA ALA A 39 21.49 23.95 -10.71
C ALA A 39 21.03 22.81 -9.79
N GLY A 40 20.17 23.10 -8.81
CA GLY A 40 19.52 22.08 -7.98
C GLY A 40 18.67 21.12 -8.83
N TYR A 41 17.86 21.67 -9.74
CA TYR A 41 17.07 20.86 -10.68
C TYR A 41 17.94 20.00 -11.60
N ALA A 42 19.11 20.49 -12.03
CA ALA A 42 20.03 19.72 -12.88
C ALA A 42 20.78 18.61 -12.10
N LEU A 43 21.07 18.81 -10.83
CA LEU A 43 21.79 17.83 -10.00
C LEU A 43 20.87 16.76 -9.39
N GLN A 44 19.58 17.06 -9.20
CA GLN A 44 18.61 16.16 -8.57
C GLN A 44 17.48 15.70 -9.49
N GLY A 45 17.28 16.36 -10.63
CA GLY A 45 16.24 16.00 -11.58
C GLY A 45 16.71 14.90 -12.53
N GLU A 46 15.88 13.89 -12.74
CA GLU A 46 16.01 12.94 -13.84
C GLU A 46 14.97 13.27 -14.92
N PRO A 47 15.25 14.25 -15.82
CA PRO A 47 14.28 14.76 -16.79
C PRO A 47 13.92 13.77 -17.91
N GLU A 48 14.62 12.64 -18.00
CA GLU A 48 14.42 11.58 -18.99
C GLU A 48 13.61 10.39 -18.47
N LEU A 49 13.26 10.35 -17.18
CA LEU A 49 12.31 9.34 -16.71
C LEU A 49 10.99 9.55 -17.46
N ALA A 50 10.55 8.51 -18.17
CA ALA A 50 9.24 8.48 -18.78
C ALA A 50 8.22 8.80 -17.68
N GLY A 51 7.35 9.78 -17.94
CA GLY A 51 6.31 10.15 -16.98
C GLY A 51 5.50 8.91 -16.65
N HIS A 52 5.70 8.34 -15.47
CA HIS A 52 4.85 7.28 -14.98
C HIS A 52 3.47 7.90 -14.82
N PRO A 53 2.44 7.44 -15.55
CA PRO A 53 1.09 7.89 -15.26
C PRO A 53 0.84 7.58 -13.79
N VAL A 54 0.57 8.64 -13.01
CA VAL A 54 0.01 8.45 -11.68
C VAL A 54 -1.36 7.83 -11.92
N VAL A 55 -1.41 6.50 -11.86
CA VAL A 55 -2.66 5.78 -11.70
C VAL A 55 -3.15 6.18 -10.32
N THR A 56 -3.92 7.26 -10.24
CA THR A 56 -4.83 7.49 -9.13
C THR A 56 -5.57 6.17 -8.93
N GLY A 57 -5.35 5.51 -7.79
CA GLY A 57 -5.67 4.11 -7.51
C GLY A 57 -7.15 3.76 -7.70
N THR A 58 -7.56 3.68 -8.97
CA THR A 58 -8.93 3.47 -9.42
C THR A 58 -8.97 2.42 -10.52
N THR A 59 -7.94 1.60 -10.64
CA THR A 59 -8.15 0.27 -11.18
C THR A 59 -8.70 -0.56 -10.04
N ILE A 60 -10.04 -0.67 -9.95
CA ILE A 60 -10.66 -1.81 -9.26
C ILE A 60 -10.05 -3.03 -9.94
N THR A 61 -9.08 -3.65 -9.30
CA THR A 61 -8.47 -4.86 -9.84
C THR A 61 -9.58 -5.91 -9.80
N PRO A 62 -9.83 -6.67 -10.88
CA PRO A 62 -10.83 -7.75 -10.85
C PRO A 62 -10.63 -8.74 -9.68
N ASP A 63 -9.41 -8.80 -9.12
CA ASP A 63 -9.05 -9.58 -7.94
C ASP A 63 -9.61 -9.04 -6.59
N ASP A 64 -10.05 -7.77 -6.53
CA ASP A 64 -10.55 -7.16 -5.29
C ASP A 64 -11.85 -7.82 -4.80
N GLY A 65 -12.72 -8.24 -5.73
CA GLY A 65 -13.96 -8.95 -5.40
C GLY A 65 -13.71 -10.34 -4.82
N SER A 66 -12.77 -11.09 -5.40
CA SER A 66 -12.41 -12.44 -4.95
C SER A 66 -11.85 -12.42 -3.53
N MET A 67 -11.04 -11.39 -3.22
CA MET A 67 -10.43 -11.22 -1.91
C MET A 67 -11.42 -10.76 -0.84
N ILE A 68 -12.46 -10.01 -1.21
CA ILE A 68 -13.56 -9.66 -0.30
C ILE A 68 -14.38 -10.90 0.03
N GLU A 69 -14.73 -11.72 -0.96
CA GLU A 69 -15.50 -12.94 -0.72
C GLU A 69 -14.72 -13.94 0.15
N LEU A 70 -13.44 -14.15 -0.14
CA LEU A 70 -12.58 -15.00 0.69
C LEU A 70 -12.48 -14.46 2.12
N ARG A 71 -12.36 -13.13 2.28
CA ARG A 71 -12.39 -12.51 3.60
C ARG A 71 -13.71 -12.76 4.32
N ASP A 72 -14.86 -12.64 3.66
CA ASP A 72 -16.17 -12.90 4.25
C ASP A 72 -16.36 -14.38 4.65
N LYS A 73 -15.75 -15.31 3.89
CA LYS A 73 -15.74 -16.74 4.26
C LYS A 73 -14.86 -17.01 5.47
N MET A 74 -13.74 -16.30 5.58
CA MET A 74 -12.77 -16.46 6.66
C MET A 74 -13.14 -15.66 7.93
N LEU A 75 -13.73 -14.48 7.79
CA LEU A 75 -14.07 -13.54 8.85
C LEU A 75 -15.58 -13.35 8.87
N GLU A 76 -16.22 -13.56 10.02
CA GLU A 76 -17.68 -13.51 10.16
C GLU A 76 -18.31 -12.22 9.60
N ARG A 77 -19.08 -12.36 8.52
CA ARG A 77 -19.71 -11.28 7.74
C ARG A 77 -20.74 -10.42 8.50
N TYR A 78 -21.37 -10.96 9.55
CA TYR A 78 -22.55 -10.35 10.19
C TYR A 78 -22.30 -9.80 11.59
N THR A 79 -21.06 -9.41 11.90
CA THR A 79 -20.71 -8.84 13.21
C THR A 79 -20.68 -7.31 13.17
N GLY A 80 -20.89 -6.65 14.31
CA GLY A 80 -20.66 -5.20 14.42
C GLY A 80 -19.23 -4.81 14.04
N ALA A 81 -18.27 -5.73 14.23
CA ALA A 81 -16.90 -5.58 13.76
C ALA A 81 -16.77 -5.57 12.22
N ALA A 82 -17.60 -6.33 11.50
CA ALA A 82 -17.61 -6.35 10.05
C ALA A 82 -18.02 -4.98 9.46
N ALA A 83 -18.90 -4.22 10.13
CA ALA A 83 -19.29 -2.89 9.66
C ALA A 83 -18.10 -1.90 9.62
N TYR A 84 -17.25 -1.90 10.65
CA TYR A 84 -16.01 -1.11 10.64
C TYR A 84 -15.04 -1.56 9.55
N LEU A 85 -14.95 -2.87 9.32
CA LEU A 85 -14.09 -3.45 8.28
C LEU A 85 -14.55 -3.01 6.89
N VAL A 86 -15.85 -3.14 6.59
CA VAL A 86 -16.43 -2.71 5.30
C VAL A 86 -16.21 -1.22 5.05
N ALA A 87 -16.43 -0.38 6.07
CA ALA A 87 -16.18 1.06 5.96
C ALA A 87 -14.70 1.36 5.68
N ALA A 88 -13.79 0.69 6.40
CA ALA A 88 -12.36 0.86 6.19
C ALA A 88 -11.90 0.36 4.82
N ASP A 89 -12.43 -0.75 4.32
CA ASP A 89 -12.14 -1.25 2.98
C ASP A 89 -12.60 -0.26 1.89
N ALA A 90 -13.78 0.32 2.07
CA ALA A 90 -14.28 1.36 1.17
C ALA A 90 -13.34 2.59 1.17
N MET A 91 -12.89 3.03 2.35
CA MET A 91 -11.94 4.14 2.49
C MET A 91 -10.58 3.81 1.84
N THR A 92 -10.06 2.61 2.03
CA THR A 92 -8.81 2.17 1.40
C THR A 92 -8.92 2.20 -0.12
N ARG A 93 -10.03 1.72 -0.69
CA ARG A 93 -10.27 1.71 -2.15
C ARG A 93 -10.35 3.09 -2.78
N ILE A 94 -10.84 4.10 -2.05
CA ILE A 94 -10.88 5.49 -2.55
C ILE A 94 -9.61 6.28 -2.20
N GLY A 95 -8.56 5.63 -1.69
CA GLY A 95 -7.29 6.26 -1.33
C GLY A 95 -7.24 6.89 0.06
N GLU A 96 -8.33 6.89 0.81
CA GLU A 96 -8.46 7.45 2.15
C GLU A 96 -7.91 6.52 3.24
N ARG A 97 -6.66 6.06 3.06
CA ARG A 97 -6.01 5.04 3.90
C ARG A 97 -5.89 5.49 5.37
N ARG A 98 -5.66 6.78 5.61
CA ARG A 98 -5.64 7.35 6.97
C ARG A 98 -7.00 7.27 7.66
N ALA A 99 -8.09 7.52 6.92
CA ALA A 99 -9.43 7.41 7.46
C ALA A 99 -9.78 5.95 7.79
N ALA A 100 -9.39 5.01 6.93
CA ALA A 100 -9.55 3.57 7.16
C ALA A 100 -8.94 3.13 8.50
N VAL A 101 -7.69 3.53 8.76
CA VAL A 101 -7.01 3.24 10.04
C VAL A 101 -7.76 3.85 11.23
N LYS A 102 -8.22 5.10 11.13
CA LYS A 102 -8.97 5.77 12.21
C LYS A 102 -10.29 5.07 12.54
N VAL A 103 -11.04 4.64 11.53
CA VAL A 103 -12.31 3.90 11.69
C VAL A 103 -12.06 2.58 12.40
N LEU A 104 -11.04 1.83 11.99
CA LEU A 104 -10.69 0.55 12.60
C LEU A 104 -10.22 0.71 14.06
N LEU A 105 -9.41 1.74 14.36
CA LEU A 105 -9.04 2.07 15.74
C LEU A 105 -10.27 2.42 16.59
N GLY A 106 -11.26 3.13 16.02
CA GLY A 106 -12.55 3.38 16.67
C GLY A 106 -13.30 2.08 16.98
N GLY A 107 -13.37 1.16 16.00
CA GLY A 107 -13.98 -0.15 16.19
C GLY A 107 -13.28 -0.98 17.27
N ILE A 108 -11.94 -0.96 17.31
CA ILE A 108 -11.16 -1.71 18.31
C ILE A 108 -11.42 -1.20 19.72
N ARG A 109 -11.70 0.09 19.92
CA ARG A 109 -12.11 0.62 21.23
C ARG A 109 -13.43 0.02 21.70
N VAL A 110 -14.34 -0.30 20.78
CA VAL A 110 -15.64 -0.93 21.09
C VAL A 110 -15.49 -2.45 21.27
N ALA A 111 -14.72 -3.11 20.41
CA ALA A 111 -14.51 -4.55 20.43
C ALA A 111 -13.00 -4.91 20.43
N PRO A 112 -12.30 -4.75 21.57
CA PRO A 112 -10.84 -4.89 21.65
C PRO A 112 -10.33 -6.31 21.43
N LYS A 113 -11.20 -7.32 21.55
CA LYS A 113 -10.88 -8.73 21.31
C LYS A 113 -11.38 -9.24 19.95
N SER A 114 -11.71 -8.34 19.01
CA SER A 114 -12.18 -8.75 17.69
C SER A 114 -11.01 -9.05 16.75
N LEU A 115 -10.85 -10.34 16.39
CA LEU A 115 -9.84 -10.77 15.41
C LEU A 115 -10.04 -10.07 14.05
N VAL A 116 -11.29 -9.80 13.69
CA VAL A 116 -11.69 -9.14 12.44
C VAL A 116 -11.13 -7.73 12.39
N LEU A 117 -11.27 -6.96 13.47
CA LEU A 117 -10.82 -5.58 13.53
C LEU A 117 -9.29 -5.46 13.57
N TRP A 118 -8.62 -6.34 14.30
CA TRP A 118 -7.15 -6.36 14.34
C TRP A 118 -6.55 -6.77 12.99
N THR A 119 -7.15 -7.73 12.30
CA THR A 119 -6.76 -8.12 10.93
C THR A 119 -7.03 -7.00 9.93
N GLY A 120 -8.19 -6.34 10.04
CA GLY A 120 -8.54 -5.17 9.24
C GLY A 120 -7.57 -4.01 9.45
N LEU A 121 -7.24 -3.70 10.70
CA LEU A 121 -6.27 -2.66 11.06
C LEU A 121 -4.91 -2.95 10.44
N ALA A 122 -4.45 -4.20 10.54
CA ALA A 122 -3.18 -4.60 9.96
C ALA A 122 -3.13 -4.39 8.44
N ASN A 123 -4.18 -4.81 7.72
CA ASN A 123 -4.30 -4.57 6.28
C ASN A 123 -4.35 -3.08 5.93
N ALA A 124 -5.11 -2.29 6.69
CA ALA A 124 -5.22 -0.84 6.47
C ALA A 124 -3.89 -0.12 6.73
N LEU A 125 -3.13 -0.54 7.74
CA LEU A 125 -1.78 -0.02 8.02
C LEU A 125 -0.80 -0.40 6.90
N ALA A 126 -0.81 -1.66 6.44
CA ALA A 126 0.02 -2.08 5.33
C ALA A 126 -0.28 -1.28 4.05
N ALA A 127 -1.57 -1.11 3.71
CA ALA A 127 -1.97 -0.27 2.61
C ALA A 127 -1.53 1.18 2.80
N HIS A 128 -1.74 1.76 4.01
CA HIS A 128 -1.29 3.12 4.33
C HIS A 128 0.22 3.29 4.13
N ASP A 129 1.01 2.26 4.41
CA ASP A 129 2.48 2.28 4.34
C ASP A 129 3.02 1.75 2.99
N GLY A 130 2.23 1.87 1.92
CA GLY A 130 2.65 1.54 0.56
C GLY A 130 2.68 0.05 0.26
N ASP A 131 1.70 -0.69 0.78
CA ASP A 131 1.56 -2.15 0.67
C ASP A 131 2.74 -2.93 1.29
N GLN A 132 3.43 -2.32 2.26
CA GLN A 132 4.50 -2.94 3.03
C GLN A 132 4.03 -3.35 4.42
N VAL A 133 4.58 -4.45 4.93
CA VAL A 133 4.34 -4.88 6.31
C VAL A 133 5.19 -4.05 7.27
N SER A 134 4.67 -2.88 7.66
CA SER A 134 5.31 -2.01 8.63
C SER A 134 5.26 -2.58 10.06
N PRO A 135 6.09 -2.09 11.01
CA PRO A 135 6.03 -2.55 12.39
C PRO A 135 4.65 -2.42 13.05
N PRO A 136 3.87 -1.33 12.84
CA PRO A 136 2.48 -1.24 13.31
C PRO A 136 1.56 -2.29 12.67
N ALA A 137 1.68 -2.54 11.36
CA ALA A 137 0.88 -3.55 10.67
C ALA A 137 1.19 -4.96 11.21
N LEU A 138 2.48 -5.29 11.37
CA LEU A 138 2.93 -6.55 11.94
C LEU A 138 2.40 -6.74 13.37
N PHE A 139 2.47 -5.70 14.21
CA PHE A 139 1.93 -5.75 15.57
C PHE A 139 0.43 -6.05 15.57
N ALA A 140 -0.35 -5.42 14.68
CA ALA A 140 -1.78 -5.66 14.58
C ALA A 140 -2.11 -7.10 14.13
N PHE A 141 -1.35 -7.67 13.16
CA PHE A 141 -1.46 -9.09 12.80
C PHE A 141 -1.13 -10.02 13.96
N GLN A 142 -0.05 -9.73 14.70
CA GLN A 142 0.32 -10.50 15.89
C GLN A 142 -0.76 -10.46 16.95
N GLN A 143 -1.43 -9.32 17.15
CA GLN A 143 -2.55 -9.21 18.07
C GLN A 143 -3.75 -10.04 17.60
N ALA A 144 -4.08 -10.02 16.31
CA ALA A 144 -5.11 -10.90 15.75
C ALA A 144 -4.78 -12.39 15.96
N MET A 145 -3.53 -12.79 15.76
CA MET A 145 -3.06 -14.17 16.03
C MET A 145 -3.08 -14.52 17.52
N ARG A 146 -2.84 -13.56 18.43
CA ARG A 146 -2.97 -13.79 19.88
C ARG A 146 -4.42 -14.00 20.30
N ILE A 147 -5.34 -13.24 19.70
CA ILE A 147 -6.79 -13.33 19.97
C ILE A 147 -7.34 -14.68 19.49
N ALA A 148 -6.94 -15.13 18.30
CA ALA A 148 -7.43 -16.36 17.70
C ALA A 148 -6.28 -17.24 17.17
N PRO A 149 -5.54 -17.96 18.04
CA PRO A 149 -4.31 -18.67 17.67
C PRO A 149 -4.49 -19.81 16.65
N ARG A 150 -5.70 -20.38 16.59
CA ARG A 150 -6.07 -21.49 15.70
C ARG A 150 -6.83 -21.04 14.46
N HIS A 151 -7.05 -19.74 14.30
CA HIS A 151 -7.84 -19.21 13.20
C HIS A 151 -6.96 -18.94 11.97
N PRO A 152 -7.35 -19.36 10.76
CA PRO A 152 -6.48 -19.27 9.58
C PRO A 152 -6.38 -17.85 8.99
N ALA A 153 -7.33 -16.97 9.26
CA ALA A 153 -7.37 -15.63 8.63
C ALA A 153 -6.16 -14.73 8.94
N PRO A 154 -5.75 -14.49 10.20
CA PRO A 154 -4.61 -13.61 10.45
C PRO A 154 -3.31 -14.01 9.75
N PRO A 155 -2.86 -15.29 9.79
CA PRO A 155 -1.68 -15.69 9.03
C PRO A 155 -1.92 -15.63 7.51
N PHE A 156 -3.12 -15.92 7.02
CA PHE A 156 -3.42 -15.78 5.59
C PHE A 156 -3.25 -14.33 5.10
N PHE A 157 -3.83 -13.36 5.79
CA PHE A 157 -3.75 -11.95 5.42
C PHE A 157 -2.35 -11.35 5.63
N LEU A 158 -1.59 -11.82 6.63
CA LEU A 158 -0.18 -11.44 6.78
C LEU A 158 0.67 -11.96 5.62
N GLY A 159 0.47 -13.23 5.23
CA GLY A 159 1.13 -13.80 4.06
C GLY A 159 0.78 -13.02 2.79
N LEU A 160 -0.49 -12.64 2.61
CA LEU A 160 -0.92 -11.82 1.49
C LEU A 160 -0.25 -10.45 1.47
N ALA A 161 -0.13 -9.79 2.62
CA ALA A 161 0.55 -8.50 2.70
C ALA A 161 2.03 -8.61 2.28
N TYR A 162 2.73 -9.65 2.71
CA TYR A 162 4.10 -9.92 2.25
C TYR A 162 4.19 -10.25 0.77
N VAL A 163 3.25 -11.03 0.23
CA VAL A 163 3.21 -11.36 -1.20
C VAL A 163 2.95 -10.10 -2.05
N ARG A 164 2.04 -9.22 -1.60
CA ARG A 164 1.79 -7.93 -2.26
C ARG A 164 3.01 -7.00 -2.23
N SER A 165 3.79 -7.05 -1.15
CA SER A 165 5.05 -6.31 -1.04
C SER A 165 6.21 -6.95 -1.79
N GLY A 166 5.98 -8.03 -2.56
CA GLY A 166 7.02 -8.79 -3.28
C GLY A 166 7.92 -9.65 -2.39
N ASN A 167 7.68 -9.71 -1.07
CA ASN A 167 8.49 -10.49 -0.14
C ASN A 167 7.93 -11.92 0.00
N PHE A 168 8.06 -12.69 -1.07
CA PHE A 168 7.52 -14.05 -1.15
C PHE A 168 8.09 -14.99 -0.08
N ALA A 169 9.40 -14.87 0.20
CA ALA A 169 10.07 -15.66 1.24
C ALA A 169 9.47 -15.43 2.64
N ALA A 170 9.14 -14.18 2.99
CA ALA A 170 8.48 -13.88 4.26
C ALA A 170 7.00 -14.30 4.27
N GLY A 171 6.30 -14.22 3.13
CA GLY A 171 4.87 -14.56 3.04
C GLY A 171 4.56 -16.05 3.09
N ARG A 172 5.37 -16.87 2.42
CA ARG A 172 5.21 -18.33 2.30
C ARG A 172 4.92 -19.05 3.62
N PRO A 173 5.72 -18.90 4.70
CA PRO A 173 5.47 -19.61 5.95
C PRO A 173 4.11 -19.27 6.59
N TYR A 174 3.59 -18.06 6.37
CA TYR A 174 2.28 -17.67 6.90
C TYR A 174 1.13 -18.29 6.09
N TRP A 175 1.24 -18.42 4.77
CA TRP A 175 0.28 -19.18 3.98
C TRP A 175 0.30 -20.67 4.26
N ALA A 176 1.48 -21.27 4.45
CA ALA A 176 1.61 -22.65 4.91
C ALA A 176 0.93 -22.88 6.27
N ARG A 177 1.12 -21.93 7.22
CA ARG A 177 0.44 -21.96 8.51
C ARG A 177 -1.09 -21.80 8.36
N ALA A 178 -1.55 -20.88 7.52
CA ALA A 178 -2.97 -20.68 7.28
C ALA A 178 -3.64 -21.94 6.70
N LEU A 179 -2.98 -22.62 5.75
CA LEU A 179 -3.44 -23.88 5.20
C LEU A 179 -3.52 -24.96 6.28
N ALA A 180 -2.47 -25.12 7.09
CA ALA A 180 -2.43 -26.11 8.17
C ALA A 180 -3.51 -25.88 9.25
N LEU A 181 -3.91 -24.62 9.48
CA LEU A 181 -4.98 -24.26 10.41
C LEU A 181 -6.38 -24.40 9.80
N THR A 182 -6.49 -24.50 8.48
CA THR A 182 -7.77 -24.58 7.78
C THR A 182 -8.24 -26.03 7.71
N PRO A 183 -9.44 -26.38 8.21
CA PRO A 183 -9.97 -27.72 8.03
C PRO A 183 -10.26 -28.00 6.56
N LYS A 184 -9.95 -29.22 6.09
CA LYS A 184 -10.19 -29.68 4.71
C LYS A 184 -11.65 -29.61 4.26
N SER A 185 -12.60 -29.56 5.21
CA SER A 185 -14.04 -29.49 4.93
C SER A 185 -14.54 -28.09 4.56
N VAL A 186 -13.73 -27.05 4.76
CA VAL A 186 -14.15 -25.67 4.52
C VAL A 186 -13.87 -25.27 3.08
N SER A 187 -14.80 -24.54 2.46
CA SER A 187 -14.76 -24.22 1.02
C SER A 187 -13.48 -23.52 0.54
N TYR A 188 -12.82 -22.75 1.41
CA TYR A 188 -11.60 -22.00 1.06
C TYR A 188 -10.30 -22.76 1.34
N HIS A 189 -10.35 -24.00 1.83
CA HIS A 189 -9.14 -24.81 2.05
C HIS A 189 -8.32 -24.93 0.75
N ASP A 190 -8.98 -25.32 -0.33
CA ASP A 190 -8.32 -25.56 -1.62
C ASP A 190 -7.87 -24.25 -2.27
N GLU A 191 -8.61 -23.15 -2.06
CA GLU A 191 -8.20 -21.82 -2.51
C GLU A 191 -6.84 -21.40 -1.89
N ILE A 192 -6.61 -21.69 -0.60
CA ILE A 192 -5.33 -21.41 0.06
C ILE A 192 -4.24 -22.34 -0.48
N ALA A 193 -4.54 -23.63 -0.68
CA ALA A 193 -3.59 -24.60 -1.19
C ALA A 193 -3.08 -24.24 -2.59
N VAL A 194 -3.99 -23.83 -3.49
CA VAL A 194 -3.65 -23.38 -4.85
C VAL A 194 -2.77 -22.13 -4.81
N ARG A 195 -3.12 -21.14 -3.98
CA ARG A 195 -2.31 -19.91 -3.85
C ARG A 195 -0.91 -20.17 -3.33
N LEU A 196 -0.75 -21.08 -2.36
CA LEU A 196 0.56 -21.49 -1.85
C LEU A 196 1.37 -22.24 -2.90
N ALA A 197 0.76 -23.15 -3.66
CA ALA A 197 1.43 -23.87 -4.74
C ALA A 197 1.90 -22.91 -5.86
N LEU A 198 1.07 -21.90 -6.20
CA LEU A 198 1.46 -20.88 -7.16
C LEU A 198 2.63 -20.03 -6.66
N LEU A 199 2.63 -19.66 -5.37
CA LEU A 199 3.74 -18.94 -4.76
C LEU A 199 5.04 -19.74 -4.84
N ASP A 200 4.99 -21.05 -4.55
CA ASP A 200 6.14 -21.93 -4.61
C ASP A 200 6.71 -22.02 -6.05
N GLN A 201 5.84 -22.04 -7.06
CA GLN A 201 6.26 -22.01 -8.47
C GLN A 201 6.92 -20.68 -8.85
N VAL A 202 6.34 -19.55 -8.42
CA VAL A 202 6.90 -18.21 -8.67
C VAL A 202 8.28 -18.08 -8.03
N MET A 203 8.43 -18.53 -6.78
CA MET A 203 9.72 -18.51 -6.09
C MET A 203 10.75 -19.40 -6.80
N ALA A 204 10.37 -20.64 -7.18
CA ALA A 204 11.27 -21.53 -7.90
C ALA A 204 11.71 -20.97 -9.26
N ALA A 205 10.83 -20.26 -9.95
CA ALA A 205 11.15 -19.60 -11.22
C ALA A 205 12.12 -18.41 -11.05
N GLN A 206 12.05 -17.70 -9.91
CA GLN A 206 12.99 -16.61 -9.60
C GLN A 206 14.39 -17.12 -9.24
N ASP A 207 14.47 -18.31 -8.63
CA ASP A 207 15.73 -18.95 -8.25
C ASP A 207 16.40 -19.70 -9.42
N ALA A 208 15.69 -19.89 -10.55
CA ALA A 208 16.23 -20.55 -11.73
C ALA A 208 17.23 -19.63 -12.45
N PRO A 209 18.43 -20.13 -12.82
CA PRO A 209 19.40 -19.34 -13.58
C PRO A 209 18.83 -18.96 -14.95
N PRO A 210 19.20 -17.79 -15.51
CA PRO A 210 18.73 -17.38 -16.83
C PRO A 210 19.14 -18.44 -17.86
N ALA A 211 18.19 -18.88 -18.68
CA ALA A 211 18.44 -19.83 -19.76
C ALA A 211 19.50 -19.22 -20.69
N SER A 212 20.66 -19.90 -20.77
CA SER A 212 21.81 -19.55 -21.60
C SER A 212 21.53 -19.69 -23.09
#